data_AF-A0A344TNZ1-F1
#
_entry.id   AF-A0A344TNZ1-F1
#
_cell.length_a   1.000
_cell.length_b   1.000
_cell.length_c   1.000
_cell.angle_alpha   90.00
_cell.angle_beta   90.00
_cell.angle_gamma   90.00
#
_symmetry.space_group_name_H-M   'P 1'
#
loop_
_entity.id
_entity.type
_entity.pdbx_description
1 polymer ?
#
loop_
_entity_poly.entity_id
_entity_poly.type
_entity_poly.pdbx_seq_one_letter_code
_entity_poly.pdbx_strand_id
1 'polypeptide(L)'
;MLYSYVSRSFADAFNTVTATVNGAKGVVPSYRLVDLNTTFHVTNKYTFRLSVNNLMNKSYFTKRPTFYPGPGIWPSDRRSIVATVGVNI
;
A
#
# COMPACT_ATOMS: atom_id res chain seq x y z
N MET A 1 -2.04 15.66 -0.38
CA MET A 1 -0.91 14.72 -0.61
C MET A 1 -0.54 14.11 0.73
N LEU A 2 -0.29 12.82 0.77
CA LEU A 2 0.13 12.09 1.96
C LEU A 2 1.47 11.40 1.66
N TYR A 3 2.41 11.50 2.59
CA TYR A 3 3.66 10.75 2.57
C TYR A 3 3.68 9.78 3.75
N SER A 4 3.86 8.50 3.47
CA SER A 4 3.87 7.41 4.45
C SER A 4 5.21 6.72 4.43
N TYR A 5 5.88 6.61 5.59
CA TYR A 5 7.12 5.88 5.74
C TYR A 5 6.99 4.83 6.84
N VAL A 6 7.41 3.61 6.55
CA VAL A 6 7.43 2.50 7.51
C VAL A 6 8.84 1.90 7.50
N SER A 7 9.45 1.84 8.69
CA SER A 7 10.76 1.23 8.86
C SER A 7 10.70 -0.29 8.68
N ARG A 8 11.86 -0.91 8.52
CA ARG A 8 11.97 -2.38 8.47
C ARG A 8 11.39 -3.01 9.75
N SER A 9 10.79 -4.19 9.59
CA SER A 9 10.27 -5.00 10.70
C SER A 9 10.56 -6.49 10.46
N PHE A 10 10.38 -7.32 11.48
CA PHE A 10 10.52 -8.77 11.37
C PHE A 10 9.14 -9.43 11.27
N ALA A 11 9.04 -10.48 10.44
CA ALA A 11 7.80 -11.22 10.27
C ALA A 11 7.57 -12.31 11.34
N ASP A 12 8.53 -12.53 12.23
CA ASP A 12 8.52 -13.60 13.22
C ASP A 12 9.12 -13.14 14.56
N ALA A 13 8.77 -13.86 15.64
CA ALA A 13 9.22 -13.54 17.00
C ALA A 13 10.73 -13.76 17.24
N PHE A 14 11.40 -14.55 16.40
CA PHE A 14 12.84 -14.81 16.52
C PHE A 14 13.69 -13.76 15.80
N ASN A 15 13.07 -12.72 15.22
CA ASN A 15 13.75 -11.68 14.45
C ASN A 15 14.65 -12.26 13.35
N THR A 16 14.13 -13.22 12.60
CA THR A 16 14.89 -13.89 11.53
C THR A 16 15.32 -12.85 10.48
N VAL A 17 16.62 -12.70 10.25
CA VAL A 17 17.17 -11.75 9.26
C VAL A 17 17.09 -12.31 7.84
N THR A 18 17.69 -13.50 7.65
CA THR A 18 17.74 -14.20 6.36
C THR A 18 16.40 -14.84 6.05
N ALA A 19 15.82 -14.52 4.90
CA ALA A 19 14.54 -15.08 4.52
C ALA A 19 14.62 -16.61 4.36
N THR A 20 13.57 -17.30 4.76
CA THR A 20 13.42 -18.75 4.52
C THR A 20 13.24 -19.03 3.02
N VAL A 21 13.51 -20.27 2.59
CA VAL A 21 13.40 -20.68 1.18
C VAL A 21 11.99 -20.42 0.60
N ASN A 22 10.96 -20.62 1.42
CA ASN A 22 9.56 -20.32 1.04
C ASN A 22 9.17 -18.84 1.20
N GLY A 23 10.06 -17.98 1.69
CA GLY A 23 9.83 -16.55 1.89
C GLY A 23 8.88 -16.17 3.03
N ALA A 24 8.42 -17.14 3.84
CA ALA A 24 7.42 -16.94 4.88
C ALA A 24 7.97 -16.30 6.17
N LYS A 25 9.28 -16.36 6.42
CA LYS A 25 9.95 -15.66 7.52
C LYS A 25 11.09 -14.81 6.99
N GLY A 26 11.53 -13.84 7.79
CA GLY A 26 12.57 -12.89 7.40
C GLY A 26 12.17 -11.43 7.63
N VAL A 27 13.07 -10.53 7.29
CA VAL A 27 12.82 -9.08 7.33
C VAL A 27 11.75 -8.68 6.31
N VAL A 28 10.83 -7.82 6.74
CA VAL A 28 9.98 -6.98 5.89
C VAL A 28 10.73 -5.66 5.67
N PRO A 29 11.16 -5.35 4.43
CA PRO A 29 11.91 -4.15 4.14
C PRO A 29 11.12 -2.87 4.45
N SER A 30 11.84 -1.80 4.78
CA SER A 30 11.24 -0.47 4.87
C SER A 30 10.67 -0.03 3.52
N TYR A 31 9.56 0.69 3.55
CA TYR A 31 8.95 1.25 2.36
C TYR A 31 8.46 2.68 2.60
N ARG A 32 8.35 3.42 1.50
CA ARG A 32 7.78 4.76 1.45
C ARG A 32 6.73 4.84 0.36
N LEU A 33 5.61 5.45 0.66
CA LEU A 33 4.50 5.65 -0.25
C LEU A 33 4.14 7.12 -0.29
N VAL A 34 3.68 7.56 -1.46
CA VAL A 34 3.17 8.91 -1.69
C VAL A 34 1.80 8.72 -2.30
N ASP A 35 0.78 9.30 -1.66
CA ASP A 35 -0.59 9.27 -2.14
C ASP A 35 -1.05 10.69 -2.46
N LEU A 36 -1.73 10.83 -3.59
CA LEU A 36 -2.26 12.11 -4.07
C LEU A 36 -3.77 12.04 -4.12
N ASN A 37 -4.44 12.91 -3.38
CA ASN A 37 -5.89 13.04 -3.39
C ASN A 37 -6.21 14.49 -3.76
N THR A 38 -7.09 14.66 -4.74
CA THR A 38 -7.55 15.96 -5.22
C THR A 38 -9.06 15.93 -5.36
N THR A 39 -9.72 16.97 -4.88
CA THR A 39 -11.16 17.16 -5.05
C THR A 39 -11.37 18.51 -5.74
N PHE A 40 -12.15 18.50 -6.81
CA PHE A 40 -12.52 19.66 -7.59
C PHE A 40 -14.03 19.84 -7.49
N HIS A 41 -14.45 21.01 -7.02
CA HIS A 41 -15.86 21.40 -7.05
C HIS A 41 -16.08 22.23 -8.30
N VAL A 42 -16.77 21.66 -9.30
CA VAL A 42 -17.07 22.36 -10.56
C VAL A 42 -18.23 23.34 -10.36
N THR A 43 -19.17 22.99 -9.49
CA THR A 43 -20.31 23.83 -9.09
C THR A 43 -20.81 23.33 -7.73
N ASN A 44 -21.72 24.05 -7.05
CA ASN A 44 -22.32 23.56 -5.78
C ASN A 44 -23.04 22.20 -5.93
N LYS A 45 -23.37 21.82 -7.17
CA LYS A 45 -24.03 20.55 -7.51
C LYS A 45 -23.06 19.44 -7.93
N TYR A 46 -21.84 19.75 -8.35
CA TYR A 46 -20.93 18.75 -8.95
C TYR A 46 -19.57 18.73 -8.27
N THR A 47 -19.19 17.54 -7.79
CA THR A 47 -17.88 17.31 -7.17
C THR A 47 -17.16 16.19 -7.92
N PHE A 48 -15.94 16.45 -8.35
CA PHE A 48 -15.04 15.46 -8.92
C PHE A 48 -13.91 15.16 -7.93
N ARG A 49 -13.66 13.89 -7.63
CA ARG A 49 -12.54 13.46 -6.79
C ARG A 49 -11.64 12.53 -7.57
N LEU A 50 -10.35 12.78 -7.48
CA LEU A 50 -9.30 11.95 -8.04
C LEU A 50 -8.35 11.54 -6.92
N SER A 51 -8.11 10.25 -6.80
CA SER A 51 -7.26 9.63 -5.79
C SER A 51 -6.26 8.72 -6.48
N VAL A 52 -4.97 9.01 -6.32
CA VAL A 52 -3.85 8.21 -6.82
C VAL A 52 -3.08 7.68 -5.62
N ASN A 53 -3.16 6.38 -5.38
CA ASN A 53 -2.39 5.72 -4.32
C ASN A 53 -1.08 5.19 -4.91
N ASN A 54 -0.01 5.22 -4.11
CA ASN A 54 1.33 4.78 -4.52
C ASN A 54 1.79 5.47 -5.81
N LEU A 55 1.83 6.81 -5.79
CA LEU A 55 2.18 7.70 -6.90
C LEU A 55 3.51 7.31 -7.57
N MET A 56 4.51 6.93 -6.77
CA MET A 56 5.84 6.50 -7.23
C MET A 56 5.90 5.06 -7.76
N ASN A 57 4.77 4.34 -7.77
CA ASN A 57 4.67 2.94 -8.22
C ASN A 57 5.70 2.02 -7.56
N LYS A 58 5.89 2.16 -6.23
CA LYS A 58 6.82 1.34 -5.47
C LYS A 58 6.24 -0.07 -5.28
N SER A 59 7.01 -1.09 -5.64
CA SER A 59 6.71 -2.48 -5.24
C SER A 59 7.13 -2.69 -3.78
N TYR A 60 6.20 -3.16 -2.95
CA TYR A 60 6.42 -3.43 -1.52
C TYR A 60 5.51 -4.58 -1.05
N PHE A 61 5.75 -5.04 0.17
CA PHE A 61 4.90 -5.97 0.89
C PHE A 61 4.95 -5.62 2.38
N THR A 62 3.88 -5.91 3.10
CA THR A 62 3.77 -5.58 4.53
C THR A 62 3.84 -6.79 5.43
N LYS A 63 3.62 -7.99 4.88
CA LYS A 63 3.51 -9.23 5.66
C LYS A 63 4.14 -10.40 4.93
N ARG A 64 4.66 -11.34 5.72
CA ARG A 64 5.05 -12.69 5.28
C ARG A 64 4.25 -13.71 6.09
N PRO A 65 3.06 -14.11 5.64
CA PRO A 65 2.26 -15.05 6.41
C PRO A 65 2.85 -16.46 6.37
N THR A 66 2.58 -17.21 7.43
CA THR A 66 2.91 -18.64 7.56
C THR A 66 1.70 -19.55 7.34
N PHE A 67 0.49 -18.97 7.27
CA PHE A 67 -0.79 -19.67 7.20
C PHE A 67 -1.56 -19.32 5.91
N TYR A 68 -2.74 -19.92 5.73
CA TYR A 68 -3.62 -19.82 4.56
C TYR A 68 -3.86 -18.37 4.06
N PRO A 69 -4.02 -18.11 2.74
CA PRO A 69 -4.04 -19.03 1.59
C PRO A 69 -2.72 -19.71 1.23
N GLY A 70 -1.58 -19.27 1.78
CA GLY A 70 -0.30 -19.94 1.58
C GLY A 70 0.87 -19.17 2.16
N PRO A 71 1.92 -19.88 2.63
CA PRO A 71 3.11 -19.25 3.19
C PRO A 71 3.89 -18.51 2.09
N GLY A 72 4.43 -17.32 2.40
CA GLY A 72 5.29 -16.60 1.48
C GLY A 72 5.25 -15.09 1.63
N ILE A 73 5.52 -14.37 0.54
CA ILE A 73 5.44 -12.90 0.46
C ILE A 73 4.12 -12.54 -0.22
N TRP A 74 3.31 -11.71 0.43
CA TRP A 74 2.12 -11.16 -0.21
C TRP A 74 2.40 -9.74 -0.70
N PRO A 75 2.50 -9.54 -2.03
CA PRO A 75 2.73 -8.22 -2.58
C PRO A 75 1.58 -7.29 -2.23
N SER A 76 1.91 -6.07 -1.82
CA SER A 76 0.92 -5.02 -1.65
C SER A 76 0.55 -4.39 -2.99
N ASP A 77 -0.57 -3.67 -3.01
CA ASP A 77 -1.04 -3.01 -4.21
C ASP A 77 0.01 -2.06 -4.79
N ARG A 78 0.15 -2.13 -6.12
CA ARG A 78 0.95 -1.17 -6.89
C ARG A 78 0.21 0.17 -6.95
N ARG A 79 0.48 0.98 -7.97
CA ARG A 79 -0.27 2.22 -8.19
C ARG A 79 -1.74 1.92 -8.49
N SER A 80 -2.64 2.59 -7.80
CA SER A 80 -4.08 2.57 -8.09
C SER A 80 -4.60 3.99 -8.30
N ILE A 81 -5.58 4.14 -9.19
CA ILE A 81 -6.21 5.42 -9.51
C ILE A 81 -7.72 5.24 -9.37
N VAL A 82 -8.34 6.08 -8.55
CA VAL A 82 -9.79 6.10 -8.32
C VAL A 82 -10.29 7.49 -8.70
N ALA A 83 -11.28 7.53 -9.57
CA ALA A 83 -12.00 8.76 -9.92
C ALA A 83 -13.45 8.62 -9.46
N THR A 84 -14.03 9.69 -8.93
CA THR A 84 -15.39 9.72 -8.41
C THR A 84 -16.08 11.00 -8.85
N VAL A 85 -17.33 10.88 -9.29
CA VAL A 85 -18.21 12.01 -9.60
C VAL A 85 -19.36 11.99 -8.60
N GLY A 86 -19.58 13.11 -7.91
CA GLY A 86 -20.68 13.33 -7.00
C GLY A 86 -21.64 14.39 -7.54
N VAL A 87 -22.93 14.13 -7.44
CA VAL A 87 -24.01 15.06 -7.81
C VAL A 87 -24.86 15.32 -6.57
N ASN A 88 -24.96 16.59 -6.17
CA ASN A 88 -25.90 17.04 -5.15
C ASN A 88 -27.16 17.56 -5.86
N ILE A 89 -28.29 16.89 -5.59
CA ILE A 89 -29.62 17.21 -6.16
C ILE A 89 -30.32 18.21 -5.26
#